data_AF-A0A6L6IZR8-F1
#
_entry.id   AF-A0A6L6IZR8-F1
#
_cell.length_a   1.000
_cell.length_b   1.000
_cell.length_c   1.000
_cell.angle_alpha   90.00
_cell.angle_beta   90.00
_cell.angle_gamma   90.00
#
_symmetry.space_group_name_H-M   'P 1'
#
loop_
_entity.id
_entity.type
_entity.pdbx_description
1 polymer ?
#
loop_
_entity_poly.entity_id
_entity_poly.type
_entity_poly.pdbx_seq_one_letter_code
_entity_poly.pdbx_strand_id
1 'polypeptide(L)' 'MIVSDNCTELTPNAIPRWRAEQKIEWHDIAPGKQMQNGFVESLDGRMRHEFLNETRFQAISPMLSHLIAA' A
#
# COMPACT_ATOMS: atom_id res chain seq x y z
N MET A 1 14.72 -3.19 -3.46
CA MET A 1 13.80 -2.36 -4.25
C MET A 1 12.40 -2.27 -3.62
N ILE A 2 11.90 -1.05 -3.39
CA ILE A 2 10.48 -0.73 -3.18
C ILE A 2 9.89 -0.30 -4.53
N VAL A 3 8.70 -0.81 -4.88
CA VAL A 3 7.93 -0.35 -6.04
C VAL A 3 6.71 0.39 -5.53
N SER A 4 6.46 1.60 -6.00
CA SER A 4 5.29 2.38 -5.60
C SER A 4 4.58 3.00 -6.79
N ASP A 5 3.32 3.38 -6.58
CA ASP A 5 2.67 4.31 -7.47
C ASP A 5 3.35 5.69 -7.41
N ASN A 6 3.19 6.49 -8.47
CA ASN A 6 3.63 7.87 -8.54
C ASN A 6 2.54 8.83 -8.02
N CYS A 7 1.98 8.51 -6.86
CA CYS A 7 0.93 9.33 -6.27
C CYS A 7 1.52 10.58 -5.61
N THR A 8 0.77 11.68 -5.60
CA THR A 8 1.24 12.97 -5.12
C THR A 8 1.63 12.96 -3.65
N GLU A 9 1.09 12.06 -2.82
CA GLU A 9 1.47 11.88 -1.41
C GLU A 9 2.89 11.31 -1.24
N LEU A 10 3.44 10.64 -2.27
CA LEU A 10 4.77 10.02 -2.24
C LEU A 10 5.86 10.85 -2.93
N THR A 11 5.45 11.90 -3.65
CA THR A 11 6.34 12.89 -4.28
C THR A 11 6.78 14.11 -3.43
N PRO A 12 6.26 14.43 -2.22
CA PRO A 12 6.73 15.57 -1.45
C PRO A 12 8.19 15.39 -1.08
N ASN A 13 8.98 16.47 -1.06
CA ASN A 13 10.43 16.45 -0.83
C ASN A 13 10.91 15.59 0.37
N ALA A 14 10.07 15.40 1.39
CA ALA A 14 10.38 14.54 2.53
C ALA A 14 10.61 13.07 2.14
N ILE A 15 9.83 12.51 1.21
CA ILE A 15 9.92 11.08 0.84
C ILE A 15 11.15 10.77 -0.01
N PRO A 16 11.47 11.52 -1.10
CA PRO A 16 12.71 11.35 -1.85
C PRO A 16 13.96 11.56 -0.99
N ARG A 17 13.91 12.52 -0.06
CA ARG A 17 15.00 12.76 0.89
C ARG A 17 15.19 11.56 1.83
N TRP A 18 14.11 11.09 2.44
CA TRP A 18 14.14 9.95 3.33
C TRP A 18 14.68 8.69 2.64
N ARG A 19 14.18 8.36 1.43
CA ARG A 19 14.67 7.16 0.70
C ARG A 19 16.14 7.28 0.31
N ALA A 20 16.62 8.48 0.00
CA ALA A 20 18.04 8.72 -0.28
C ALA A 20 18.91 8.55 0.98
N GLU A 21 18.48 9.12 2.12
CA GLU A 21 19.16 8.99 3.41
C GLU A 21 19.24 7.52 3.87
N GLN A 22 18.15 6.78 3.68
CA GLN A 22 18.08 5.35 4.03
C GLN A 22 18.71 4.43 2.98
N LYS A 23 19.20 4.97 1.84
CA LYS A 23 19.74 4.22 0.71
C LYS A 23 18.79 3.14 0.20
N ILE A 24 17.49 3.46 0.21
CA ILE A 24 16.44 2.56 -0.28
C ILE A 24 16.35 2.71 -1.79
N GLU A 25 16.62 1.62 -2.50
CA GLU A 25 16.31 1.50 -3.91
C GLU A 25 14.80 1.57 -4.12
N TRP A 26 14.34 2.56 -4.87
CA TRP A 26 12.91 2.86 -5.08
C TRP A 26 12.63 3.04 -6.56
N HIS A 27 11.53 2.46 -7.03
CA HIS A 27 11.07 2.55 -8.41
C HIS A 27 9.59 2.92 -8.48
N ASP A 28 9.27 4.04 -9.12
CA ASP A 28 7.89 4.43 -9.38
C ASP A 28 7.35 3.65 -10.59
N ILE A 29 6.09 3.19 -10.55
CA ILE A 29 5.48 2.51 -11.69
C ILE A 29 5.36 3.47 -12.88
N ALA A 30 5.41 2.91 -14.09
CA ALA A 30 5.18 3.69 -15.29
C ALA A 30 3.68 4.08 -15.39
N PRO A 31 3.37 5.32 -15.86
CA PRO A 31 2.00 5.73 -16.11
C PRO A 31 1.26 4.73 -17.01
N GLY A 32 0.06 4.31 -16.59
CA GLY A 32 -0.75 3.34 -17.31
C GLY A 32 -0.27 1.88 -17.24
N LYS A 33 0.71 1.56 -16.38
CA LYS A 33 1.20 0.19 -16.16
C LYS A 33 0.76 -0.38 -14.81
N GLN A 34 -0.55 -0.46 -14.60
CA GLN A 34 -1.17 -0.98 -13.36
C GLN A 34 -0.62 -2.35 -12.92
N MET A 35 -0.30 -3.23 -13.89
CA MET A 35 0.27 -4.56 -13.59
C MET A 35 1.61 -4.51 -12.83
N GLN A 36 2.36 -3.41 -12.86
CA GLN A 36 3.59 -3.25 -12.07
C GLN A 36 3.32 -3.12 -10.57
N ASN A 37 2.10 -2.71 -10.18
CA ASN A 37 1.61 -2.68 -8.81
C ASN A 37 0.74 -3.90 -8.45
N GLY A 38 0.59 -4.86 -9.39
CA GLY A 38 -0.39 -5.94 -9.26
C GLY A 38 -0.21 -6.83 -8.04
N PHE A 39 0.99 -6.90 -7.46
CA PHE A 39 1.22 -7.66 -6.23
C PHE A 39 0.48 -7.06 -5.04
N VAL A 40 0.67 -5.76 -4.75
CA VAL A 40 -0.02 -5.11 -3.62
C VAL A 40 -1.51 -4.96 -3.90
N GLU A 41 -1.90 -4.72 -5.16
CA GLU A 41 -3.32 -4.68 -5.53
C GLU A 41 -4.01 -6.04 -5.33
N SER A 42 -3.31 -7.16 -5.58
CA SER A 42 -3.84 -8.49 -5.29
C SER A 42 -3.97 -8.75 -3.78
N LEU A 43 -3.05 -8.21 -2.97
CA LEU A 43 -3.14 -8.28 -1.51
C LEU A 43 -4.36 -7.51 -1.02
N ASP A 44 -4.53 -6.27 -1.47
CA ASP A 44 -5.69 -5.44 -1.14
C ASP A 44 -7.00 -6.08 -1.60
N GLY A 45 -6.99 -6.71 -2.77
CA GLY A 45 -8.12 -7.47 -3.30
C GLY A 45 -8.52 -8.64 -2.39
N ARG A 46 -7.55 -9.45 -1.98
CA ARG A 46 -7.78 -10.57 -1.04
C ARG A 46 -8.24 -10.07 0.33
N MET A 47 -7.59 -9.05 0.90
CA MET A 47 -8.01 -8.46 2.17
C MET A 47 -9.45 -7.95 2.11
N ARG A 48 -9.86 -7.31 1.01
CA ARG A 48 -11.26 -6.91 0.83
C ARG A 48 -12.18 -8.12 0.77
N HIS A 49 -11.83 -9.14 0.00
CA HIS A 49 -12.68 -10.32 -0.20
C HIS A 49 -12.83 -11.16 1.07
N GLU A 50 -11.72 -11.58 1.66
CA GLU A 50 -11.67 -12.55 2.76
C GLU A 50 -11.98 -11.90 4.12
N PHE A 51 -11.83 -10.58 4.25
CA PHE A 51 -11.97 -9.91 5.54
C PHE A 51 -13.08 -8.86 5.55
N LEU A 52 -12.96 -7.81 4.72
CA LEU A 52 -13.85 -6.66 4.78
C LEU A 52 -15.26 -6.95 4.24
N ASN A 53 -15.39 -7.87 3.30
CA ASN A 53 -16.69 -8.25 2.72
C ASN A 53 -17.40 -9.36 3.52
N GLU A 54 -16.66 -10.18 4.27
CA GLU A 54 -17.23 -11.25 5.10
C GLU A 54 -17.59 -10.77 6.51
N THR A 55 -16.88 -9.77 7.04
CA THR A 55 -17.08 -9.26 8.41
C THR A 55 -17.55 -7.81 8.41
N ARG A 56 -18.69 -7.55 9.05
CA ARG A 56 -19.17 -6.17 9.27
C ARG A 56 -18.58 -5.60 10.56
N PHE A 57 -17.71 -4.60 10.42
CA PHE A 57 -17.15 -3.87 11.56
C PHE A 57 -18.12 -2.77 12.01
N GLN A 58 -18.36 -2.69 13.32
CA GLN A 58 -19.20 -1.63 13.91
C GLN A 58 -18.41 -0.35 14.23
N ALA A 59 -17.07 -0.43 14.23
CA ALA A 59 -16.17 0.69 14.49
C ALA A 59 -14.78 0.43 13.91
N ILE A 60 -13.96 1.48 13.79
CA ILE A 60 -12.60 1.40 13.24
C ILE A 60 -11.65 0.64 14.17
N SER A 61 -11.76 0.83 15.49
CA SER A 61 -10.88 0.14 16.46
C SER A 61 -10.90 -1.39 16.31
N PRO A 62 -12.07 -2.07 16.33
CA PRO A 62 -12.11 -3.52 16.11
C PRO A 62 -11.78 -3.95 14.68
N MET A 63 -11.81 -3.06 13.68
CA MET A 63 -11.29 -3.36 12.34
C MET A 63 -9.75 -3.39 12.36
N LEU A 64 -9.13 -2.39 12.99
CA LEU A 64 -7.67 -2.25 13.06
C LEU A 64 -7.02 -3.35 13.90
N SER A 65 -7.57 -3.68 15.08
CA SER A 65 -7.04 -4.77 15.92
C SER A 65 -6.98 -6.11 15.20
N HIS A 66 -7.89 -6.30 14.26
CA HIS A 66 -8.19 -7.56 13.62
C HIS A 66 -7.40 -7.68 12.31
N LEU A 67 -7.09 -6.56 11.65
CA LEU A 67 -6.08 -6.45 10.59
C LEU A 67 -4.65 -6.65 11.11
N ILE A 68 -4.34 -6.18 12.33
CA ILE A 68 -2.98 -6.31 12.93
C ILE A 68 -2.73 -7.72 13.47
N ALA A 69 -3.78 -8.49 13.76
CA ALA A 69 -3.70 -9.84 14.31
C ALA A 69 -3.71 -10.96 13.25
N ALA A 70 -3.92 -10.64 11.97
CA ALA A 70 -3.87 -11.55 10.84
C ALA A 70 -2.49 -11.54 10.17
#